data_AF-A0A257JYL2-F1
#
_entry.id   AF-A0A257JYL2-F1
#
_cell.length_a   1.000
_cell.length_b   1.000
_cell.length_c   1.000
_cell.angle_alpha   90.00
_cell.angle_beta   90.00
_cell.angle_gamma   90.00
#
_symmetry.space_group_name_H-M   'P 1'
#
loop_
_entity.id
_entity.type
_entity.pdbx_description
1 polymer ?
#
loop_
_entity_poly.entity_id
_entity_poly.type
_entity_poly.pdbx_seq_one_letter_code
_entity_poly.pdbx_strand_id
1 'polypeptide(L)'
;MKIKCLLLGLLIFGKINAQSVSAENVSFQMLQQPKEVIDANSRTFRVTVTSPYNLTADDVIRQSKEDFKNEQANYTQTVANSEKEFQQKLKDYDNDVIKAKEKFALESEEFKKLSALERLAMTSENKNPKLVLPNKPEYVKPAPPVYREPNLNDYTIMDNNVLASQININGFTREGSTVDIILDIKNVNFQDNAGQTYANQPTKMVIKVNGTEKINKTFFTEYAFISSSPSNNINKPAQEKAHLNKVIQFLNDFINEQYGFITVSKSVKIQSVKNKGKYDDLARADIYVTTNLKKLQPMDKEVNDMALSNMQKGIDIWTQTLEKIEYKNPKADFNAKIAEFIYFNLIRLNLALNNKKDAEKYLNQFQENQIYMKLSSDDERELNSLETQVYRK
;
A
#
# COMPACT_ATOMS: atom_id res chain seq x y z
N MET A 1 -78.81 17.73 28.09
CA MET A 1 -77.41 17.82 28.57
C MET A 1 -76.55 16.94 27.66
N LYS A 2 -75.47 17.53 27.16
CA LYS A 2 -74.50 17.12 26.12
C LYS A 2 -74.36 15.61 25.77
N ILE A 3 -74.51 15.38 24.47
CA ILE A 3 -74.06 14.24 23.65
C ILE A 3 -72.58 13.92 23.95
N LYS A 4 -72.25 12.64 24.15
CA LYS A 4 -70.90 12.11 23.91
C LYS A 4 -71.01 10.79 23.13
N CYS A 5 -70.69 10.91 21.84
CA CYS A 5 -70.35 9.81 20.96
C CYS A 5 -69.16 9.04 21.55
N LEU A 6 -69.26 7.72 21.64
CA LEU A 6 -68.09 6.85 21.79
C LEU A 6 -67.96 6.05 20.49
N LEU A 7 -67.10 6.54 19.60
CA LEU A 7 -66.66 5.82 18.40
C LEU A 7 -65.82 4.63 18.87
N LEU A 8 -66.31 3.41 18.67
CA LEU A 8 -65.55 2.19 18.84
C LEU A 8 -64.71 1.97 17.57
N GLY A 9 -63.49 2.54 17.56
CA GLY A 9 -62.52 2.34 16.49
C GLY A 9 -61.89 0.95 16.58
N LEU A 10 -62.32 0.04 15.71
CA LEU A 10 -61.71 -1.27 15.52
C LEU A 10 -60.32 -1.09 14.85
N LEU A 11 -59.26 -1.00 15.67
CA LEU A 11 -57.88 -1.04 15.16
C LEU A 11 -57.53 -2.48 14.78
N ILE A 12 -57.73 -2.81 13.51
CA ILE A 12 -57.18 -4.01 12.89
C ILE A 12 -55.65 -3.83 12.84
N PHE A 13 -54.94 -4.37 13.83
CA PHE A 13 -53.50 -4.56 13.77
C PHE A 13 -53.20 -5.64 12.71
N GLY A 14 -53.11 -5.21 11.45
CA GLY A 14 -52.51 -6.04 10.41
C GLY A 14 -51.07 -6.34 10.81
N LYS A 15 -50.77 -7.62 11.05
CA LYS A 15 -49.38 -8.09 11.20
C LYS A 15 -48.67 -7.87 9.86
N ILE A 16 -47.96 -6.77 9.71
CA ILE A 16 -47.01 -6.58 8.62
C ILE A 16 -45.82 -7.49 8.94
N ASN A 17 -45.84 -8.72 8.44
CA ASN A 17 -44.65 -9.56 8.42
C ASN A 17 -43.69 -8.97 7.38
N ALA A 18 -42.90 -7.98 7.78
CA ALA A 18 -41.76 -7.56 6.99
C ALA A 18 -40.75 -8.72 6.98
N GLN A 19 -40.61 -9.39 5.83
CA GLN A 19 -39.52 -10.32 5.59
C GLN A 19 -38.20 -9.52 5.74
N SER A 20 -37.43 -9.80 6.78
CA SER A 20 -36.14 -9.13 7.03
C SER A 20 -35.05 -9.97 6.40
N VAL A 21 -34.20 -9.33 5.59
CA VAL A 21 -33.03 -9.94 4.97
C VAL A 21 -31.80 -9.36 5.68
N SER A 22 -30.95 -10.22 6.21
CA SER A 22 -29.64 -9.88 6.77
C SER A 22 -28.55 -10.12 5.73
N ALA A 23 -27.35 -9.55 5.94
CA ALA A 23 -26.20 -9.78 5.08
C ALA A 23 -24.95 -10.07 5.92
N GLU A 24 -24.11 -10.99 5.47
CA GLU A 24 -22.78 -11.28 6.01
C GLU A 24 -21.74 -11.16 4.88
N ASN A 25 -20.57 -10.60 5.18
CA ASN A 25 -19.42 -10.65 4.28
C ASN A 25 -18.56 -11.87 4.62
N VAL A 26 -18.43 -12.80 3.66
CA VAL A 26 -17.61 -14.00 3.81
C VAL A 26 -16.30 -13.80 3.06
N SER A 27 -15.20 -13.81 3.81
CA SER A 27 -13.86 -13.75 3.24
C SER A 27 -13.30 -15.15 3.02
N PHE A 28 -12.65 -15.37 1.88
CA PHE A 28 -12.06 -16.64 1.49
C PHE A 28 -10.82 -16.42 0.61
N GLN A 29 -10.04 -17.48 0.42
CA GLN A 29 -8.87 -17.46 -0.44
C GLN A 29 -9.07 -18.41 -1.61
N MET A 30 -8.59 -18.01 -2.78
CA MET A 30 -8.62 -18.86 -3.97
C MET A 30 -7.31 -18.80 -4.72
N LEU A 31 -7.01 -19.87 -5.44
CA LEU A 31 -5.89 -19.88 -6.38
C LEU A 31 -6.29 -19.18 -7.67
N GLN A 32 -5.58 -18.13 -8.01
CA GLN A 32 -5.58 -17.57 -9.34
C GLN A 32 -4.55 -18.30 -10.19
N GLN A 33 -5.03 -18.86 -11.30
CA GLN A 33 -4.16 -19.49 -12.29
C GLN A 33 -3.35 -18.44 -13.06
N PRO A 34 -2.14 -18.80 -13.53
CA PRO A 34 -1.35 -17.93 -14.37
C PRO A 34 -2.06 -17.63 -15.70
N LYS A 35 -1.80 -16.45 -16.27
CA LYS A 35 -2.30 -16.07 -17.59
C LYS A 35 -1.69 -16.97 -18.68
N GLU A 36 -0.42 -17.31 -18.53
CA GLU A 36 0.32 -18.21 -19.41
C GLU A 36 0.54 -19.55 -18.70
N VAL A 37 -0.14 -20.59 -19.18
CA VAL A 37 -0.05 -21.92 -18.57
C VAL A 37 1.16 -22.66 -19.13
N ILE A 38 2.06 -23.05 -18.24
CA ILE A 38 3.22 -23.90 -18.54
C ILE A 38 2.98 -25.30 -17.98
N ASP A 39 3.34 -26.32 -18.77
CA ASP A 39 3.19 -27.73 -18.41
C ASP A 39 3.90 -28.01 -17.07
N ALA A 40 3.23 -28.76 -16.20
CA ALA A 40 3.68 -29.02 -14.83
C ALA A 40 5.09 -29.60 -14.75
N ASN A 41 5.48 -30.44 -15.71
CA ASN A 41 6.80 -31.09 -15.72
C ASN A 41 7.92 -30.16 -16.19
N SER A 42 7.57 -29.01 -16.77
CA SER A 42 8.52 -28.03 -17.32
C SER A 42 8.61 -26.75 -16.50
N ARG A 43 8.01 -26.69 -15.30
CA ARG A 43 7.95 -25.49 -14.45
C ARG A 43 9.27 -25.18 -13.76
N THR A 44 10.26 -24.81 -14.57
CA THR A 44 11.58 -24.37 -14.12
C THR A 44 11.84 -22.93 -14.55
N PHE A 45 12.61 -22.18 -13.78
CA PHE A 45 12.97 -20.81 -14.14
C PHE A 45 14.39 -20.46 -13.72
N ARG A 46 14.98 -19.51 -14.44
CA ARG A 46 16.28 -18.93 -14.14
C ARG A 46 16.15 -17.42 -14.12
N VAL A 47 16.86 -16.79 -13.19
CA VAL A 47 16.89 -15.33 -13.05
C VAL A 47 18.32 -14.84 -13.26
N THR A 48 18.47 -13.83 -14.10
CA THR A 48 19.73 -13.11 -14.28
C THR A 48 19.48 -11.64 -14.00
N VAL A 49 20.17 -11.09 -13.02
CA VAL A 49 20.08 -9.67 -12.66
C VAL A 49 21.37 -8.97 -13.01
N THR A 50 21.26 -7.82 -13.67
CA THR A 50 22.34 -6.86 -13.86
C THR A 50 21.97 -5.59 -13.12
N SER A 51 22.76 -5.19 -12.13
CA SER A 51 22.56 -3.95 -11.41
C SER A 51 23.91 -3.28 -11.08
N PRO A 52 23.91 -1.96 -10.86
CA PRO A 52 25.09 -1.21 -10.41
C PRO A 52 25.40 -1.41 -8.92
N TYR A 53 24.52 -2.08 -8.17
CA TYR A 53 24.74 -2.45 -6.78
C TYR A 53 25.59 -3.72 -6.76
N ASN A 54 26.89 -3.55 -6.49
CA ASN A 54 27.86 -4.64 -6.36
C ASN A 54 28.60 -4.58 -5.03
N LEU A 55 28.07 -3.81 -4.08
CA LEU A 55 28.75 -3.54 -2.81
C LEU A 55 28.55 -4.73 -1.88
N THR A 56 29.65 -5.40 -1.52
CA THR A 56 29.62 -6.49 -0.55
C THR A 56 29.84 -5.96 0.87
N ALA A 57 29.46 -6.75 1.89
CA ALA A 57 29.72 -6.40 3.29
C ALA A 57 31.24 -6.22 3.53
N ASP A 58 32.06 -7.04 2.88
CA ASP A 58 33.51 -6.98 2.97
C ASP A 58 34.08 -5.69 2.36
N ASP A 59 33.47 -5.18 1.29
CA ASP A 59 33.86 -3.90 0.69
C ASP A 59 33.59 -2.72 1.61
N VAL A 60 32.43 -2.70 2.29
CA VAL A 60 32.10 -1.65 3.28
C VAL A 60 33.13 -1.63 4.42
N ILE A 61 33.45 -2.82 4.95
CA ILE A 61 34.40 -2.96 6.05
C ILE A 61 35.81 -2.56 5.60
N ARG A 62 36.21 -2.92 4.37
CA ARG A 62 37.50 -2.54 3.79
C ARG A 62 37.60 -1.02 3.62
N GLN A 63 36.58 -0.38 3.03
CA GLN A 63 36.57 1.07 2.84
C GLN A 63 36.61 1.81 4.19
N SER A 64 35.80 1.39 5.17
CA SER A 64 35.79 2.01 6.50
C SER A 64 37.16 1.95 7.20
N LYS A 65 37.91 0.85 7.01
CA LYS A 65 39.28 0.72 7.51
C LYS A 65 40.26 1.63 6.76
N GLU A 66 40.08 1.83 5.46
CA GLU A 66 40.89 2.77 4.66
C GLU A 66 40.62 4.22 5.06
N ASP A 67 39.35 4.60 5.22
CA ASP A 67 38.95 5.94 5.68
C ASP A 67 39.52 6.23 7.07
N PHE A 68 39.44 5.28 8.00
CA PHE A 68 40.05 5.42 9.32
C PHE A 68 41.58 5.60 9.25
N LYS A 69 42.28 4.87 8.37
CA LYS A 69 43.72 5.07 8.15
C LYS A 69 44.02 6.46 7.61
N ASN A 70 43.20 6.96 6.68
CA ASN A 70 43.35 8.29 6.11
C ASN A 70 43.09 9.38 7.16
N GLU A 71 42.06 9.22 8.00
CA GLU A 71 41.79 10.11 9.14
C GLU A 71 42.94 10.12 10.14
N GLN A 72 43.50 8.94 10.46
CA GLN A 72 44.65 8.83 11.35
C GLN A 72 45.89 9.53 10.77
N ALA A 73 46.15 9.36 9.47
CA ALA A 73 47.25 10.03 8.78
C ALA A 73 47.07 11.56 8.75
N ASN A 74 45.84 12.03 8.56
CA ASN A 74 45.51 13.45 8.47
C ASN A 74 45.28 14.13 9.83
N TYR A 75 45.17 13.37 10.93
CA TYR A 75 44.87 13.92 12.27
C TYR A 75 45.84 15.02 12.70
N THR A 76 47.14 14.84 12.44
CA THR A 76 48.16 15.86 12.73
C THR A 76 47.88 17.16 11.99
N GLN A 77 47.46 17.08 10.72
CA GLN A 77 47.11 18.25 9.91
C GLN A 77 45.81 18.89 10.41
N THR A 78 44.81 18.10 10.81
CA THR A 78 43.56 18.59 11.38
C THR A 78 43.79 19.36 12.68
N VAL A 79 44.66 18.85 13.57
CA VAL A 79 45.04 19.55 14.81
C VAL A 79 45.78 20.86 14.49
N ALA A 80 46.72 20.84 13.53
CA ALA A 80 47.44 22.05 13.13
C ALA A 80 46.52 23.11 12.51
N ASN A 81 45.57 22.70 11.67
CA ASN A 81 44.57 23.60 11.09
C ASN A 81 43.63 24.16 12.16
N SER A 82 43.17 23.33 13.10
CA SER A 82 42.31 23.75 14.20
C SER A 82 42.99 24.78 15.12
N GLU A 83 44.27 24.57 15.42
CA GLU A 83 45.08 25.56 16.16
C GLU A 83 45.19 26.88 15.37
N LYS A 84 45.47 26.82 14.07
CA LYS A 84 45.57 28.00 13.21
C LYS A 84 44.25 28.79 13.16
N GLU A 85 43.12 28.09 13.02
CA GLU A 85 41.79 28.71 13.06
C GLU A 85 41.49 29.34 14.43
N PHE A 86 41.91 28.70 15.53
CA PHE A 86 41.75 29.26 16.87
C PHE A 86 42.58 30.53 17.05
N GLN A 87 43.84 30.54 16.61
CA GLN A 87 44.69 31.73 16.65
C GLN A 87 44.11 32.88 15.80
N GLN A 88 43.49 32.56 14.66
CA GLN A 88 42.80 33.56 13.85
C GLN A 88 41.58 34.13 14.60
N LYS A 89 40.74 33.27 15.19
CA LYS A 89 39.60 33.70 16.01
C LYS A 89 40.00 34.55 17.21
N LEU A 90 41.14 34.28 17.84
CA LEU A 90 41.67 35.12 18.92
C LEU A 90 42.05 36.52 18.43
N LYS A 91 42.68 36.63 17.26
CA LYS A 91 42.99 37.94 16.66
C LYS A 91 41.73 38.69 16.26
N ASP A 92 40.74 37.99 15.71
CA ASP A 92 39.47 38.58 15.30
C ASP A 92 38.65 39.01 16.52
N TYR A 93 38.74 38.28 17.65
CA TYR A 93 38.11 38.65 18.91
C TYR A 93 38.57 40.03 19.41
N ASP A 94 39.87 40.33 19.35
CA ASP A 94 40.38 41.65 19.78
C ASP A 94 39.77 42.78 18.93
N ASN A 95 39.67 42.57 17.63
CA ASN A 95 39.03 43.51 16.71
C ASN A 95 37.53 43.65 16.97
N ASP A 96 36.84 42.54 17.27
CA ASP A 96 35.41 42.54 17.56
C ASP A 96 35.10 43.20 18.91
N VAL A 97 35.98 43.08 19.91
CA VAL A 97 35.90 43.82 21.18
C VAL A 97 36.05 45.33 20.94
N ILE A 98 36.98 45.74 20.07
CA ILE A 98 37.15 47.16 19.70
C ILE A 98 35.88 47.68 19.01
N LYS A 99 35.38 46.98 17.99
CA LYS A 99 34.13 47.35 17.28
C LYS A 99 32.93 47.39 18.21
N ALA A 100 32.81 46.45 19.16
CA ALA A 100 31.73 46.44 20.14
C ALA A 100 31.79 47.66 21.07
N LYS A 101 33.00 48.08 21.49
CA LYS A 101 33.20 49.29 22.29
C LYS A 101 32.89 50.57 21.49
N GLU A 102 33.33 50.65 20.24
CA GLU A 102 33.05 51.79 19.35
C GLU A 102 31.56 51.93 19.06
N LYS A 103 30.89 50.82 18.71
CA LYS A 103 29.45 50.77 18.51
C LYS A 103 28.68 51.22 19.76
N PHE A 104 29.05 50.70 20.93
CA PHE A 104 28.43 51.10 22.19
C PHE A 104 28.64 52.60 22.49
N ALA A 105 29.83 53.15 22.21
CA ALA A 105 30.11 54.56 22.40
C ALA A 105 29.23 55.44 21.49
N LEU A 106 29.12 55.09 20.20
CA LEU A 106 28.26 55.79 19.24
C LEU A 106 26.78 55.72 19.63
N GLU A 107 26.27 54.52 19.93
CA GLU A 107 24.89 54.31 20.38
C GLU A 107 24.60 55.06 21.69
N SER A 108 25.58 55.14 22.61
CA SER A 108 25.45 55.91 23.86
C SER A 108 25.41 57.42 23.62
N GLU A 109 26.20 57.95 22.68
CA GLU A 109 26.18 59.37 22.32
C GLU A 109 24.89 59.76 21.58
N GLU A 110 24.36 58.89 20.72
CA GLU A 110 23.05 59.10 20.09
C GLU A 110 21.92 59.03 21.11
N PHE A 111 21.98 58.08 22.04
CA PHE A 111 21.02 57.97 23.16
C PHE A 111 21.05 59.22 24.05
N LYS A 112 22.23 59.83 24.27
CA LYS A 112 22.39 61.10 24.99
C LYS A 112 21.87 62.33 24.23
N LYS A 113 21.49 62.22 22.95
CA LYS A 113 20.86 63.31 22.19
C LYS A 113 19.33 63.24 22.19
N LEU A 114 18.75 62.09 22.55
CA LEU A 114 17.29 61.90 22.66
C LEU A 114 16.70 62.71 23.83
N SER A 115 15.43 63.07 23.72
CA SER A 115 14.69 63.76 24.78
C SER A 115 14.46 62.86 26.01
N ALA A 116 14.11 63.46 27.15
CA ALA A 116 13.91 62.72 28.39
C ALA A 116 12.78 61.67 28.30
N LEU A 117 11.70 61.97 27.58
CA LEU A 117 10.58 61.05 27.32
C LEU A 117 11.02 59.87 26.44
N GLU A 118 11.80 60.12 25.39
CA GLU A 118 12.30 59.08 24.48
C GLU A 118 13.30 58.15 25.17
N ARG A 119 14.18 58.68 26.04
CA ARG A 119 15.09 57.84 26.85
C ARG A 119 14.33 56.96 27.84
N LEU A 120 13.28 57.48 28.49
CA LEU A 120 12.46 56.70 29.40
C LEU A 120 11.71 55.58 28.67
N ALA A 121 11.16 55.87 27.49
CA ALA A 121 10.52 54.87 26.64
C ALA A 121 11.51 53.76 26.23
N MET A 122 12.69 54.10 25.71
CA MET A 122 13.71 53.13 25.33
C MET A 122 14.24 52.31 26.52
N THR A 123 14.34 52.92 27.71
CA THR A 123 14.76 52.21 28.93
C THR A 123 13.68 51.25 29.41
N SER A 124 12.40 51.63 29.34
CA SER A 124 11.28 50.73 29.69
C SER A 124 11.13 49.53 28.74
N GLU A 125 11.54 49.68 27.48
CA GLU A 125 11.61 48.58 26.51
C GLU A 125 12.94 47.80 26.55
N ASN A 126 13.82 48.11 27.52
CA ASN A 126 15.14 47.48 27.68
C ASN A 126 16.07 47.63 26.44
N LYS A 127 15.83 48.67 25.63
CA LYS A 127 16.58 49.03 24.40
C LYS A 127 17.65 50.09 24.65
N ASN A 128 18.00 50.36 25.91
CA ASN A 128 19.10 51.26 26.22
C ASN A 128 20.43 50.64 25.77
N PRO A 129 21.38 51.45 25.26
CA PRO A 129 22.70 50.95 24.88
C PRO A 129 23.33 50.20 26.04
N LYS A 130 23.83 48.99 25.77
CA LYS A 130 24.57 48.16 26.73
C LYS A 130 25.81 47.62 26.04
N LEU A 131 26.95 47.69 26.71
CA LEU A 131 28.17 47.10 26.19
C LEU A 131 28.05 45.57 26.32
N VAL A 132 27.82 44.91 25.18
CA VAL A 132 27.87 43.45 25.08
C VAL A 132 29.17 43.09 24.39
N LEU A 133 30.09 42.51 25.14
CA LEU A 133 31.34 42.00 24.58
C LEU A 133 31.11 40.59 24.03
N PRO A 134 31.78 40.22 22.91
CA PRO A 134 31.79 38.84 22.46
C PRO A 134 32.42 37.92 23.52
N ASN A 135 32.09 36.64 23.49
CA ASN A 135 32.74 35.66 24.37
C ASN A 135 34.14 35.38 23.86
N LYS A 136 35.11 35.27 24.78
CA LYS A 136 36.47 34.88 24.43
C LYS A 136 36.48 33.47 23.85
N PRO A 137 37.09 33.24 22.68
CA PRO A 137 37.23 31.89 22.15
C PRO A 137 38.01 30.99 23.10
N GLU A 138 37.53 29.77 23.30
CA GLU A 138 38.23 28.70 24.01
C GLU A 138 38.66 27.62 23.02
N TYR A 139 39.89 27.11 23.19
CA TYR A 139 40.40 26.07 22.32
C TYR A 139 40.00 24.70 22.84
N VAL A 140 39.32 23.93 21.99
CA VAL A 140 39.01 22.53 22.24
C VAL A 140 39.76 21.71 21.19
N LYS A 141 40.78 21.00 21.64
CA LYS A 141 41.58 20.14 20.77
C LYS A 141 40.68 19.04 20.16
N PRO A 142 40.70 18.83 18.83
CA PRO A 142 39.99 17.71 18.22
C PRO A 142 40.39 16.37 18.85
N ALA A 143 39.41 15.52 19.12
CA ALA A 143 39.68 14.17 19.65
C ALA A 143 40.39 13.31 18.59
N PRO A 144 41.24 12.35 19.01
CA PRO A 144 41.83 11.40 18.06
C PRO A 144 40.73 10.54 17.41
N PRO A 145 40.89 10.18 16.12
CA PRO A 145 39.93 9.31 15.46
C PRO A 145 39.89 7.95 16.16
N VAL A 146 38.68 7.43 16.38
CA VAL A 146 38.44 6.10 16.97
C VAL A 146 37.69 5.27 15.95
N TYR A 147 38.24 4.13 15.57
CA TYR A 147 37.58 3.22 14.64
C TYR A 147 36.28 2.69 15.28
N ARG A 148 35.20 2.78 14.51
CA ARG A 148 33.92 2.17 14.83
C ARG A 148 33.51 1.32 13.64
N GLU A 149 33.08 0.10 13.92
CA GLU A 149 32.59 -0.76 12.85
C GLU A 149 31.37 -0.09 12.19
N PRO A 150 31.32 -0.04 10.84
CA PRO A 150 30.21 0.56 10.14
C PRO A 150 28.95 -0.27 10.39
N ASN A 151 27.85 0.40 10.68
CA ASN A 151 26.55 -0.25 10.75
C ASN A 151 26.12 -0.68 9.34
N LEU A 152 26.19 -1.98 9.07
CA LEU A 152 25.90 -2.57 7.76
C LEU A 152 24.45 -2.31 7.29
N ASN A 153 23.53 -1.96 8.19
CA ASN A 153 22.16 -1.60 7.83
C ASN A 153 22.05 -0.28 7.06
N ASP A 154 23.05 0.59 7.18
CA ASP A 154 23.10 1.90 6.53
C ASP A 154 23.61 1.80 5.07
N TYR A 155 24.04 0.60 4.64
CA TYR A 155 24.56 0.33 3.31
C TYR A 155 23.63 -0.60 2.53
N THR A 156 23.47 -0.32 1.23
CA THR A 156 22.81 -1.23 0.29
C THR A 156 23.80 -2.31 -0.12
N ILE A 157 24.05 -3.26 0.80
CA ILE A 157 24.86 -4.45 0.53
C ILE A 157 24.00 -5.38 -0.30
N MET A 158 24.06 -5.25 -1.62
CA MET A 158 23.30 -6.08 -2.54
C MET A 158 24.20 -6.48 -3.69
N ASP A 159 24.36 -7.79 -3.86
CA ASP A 159 24.93 -8.41 -5.05
C ASP A 159 23.80 -8.80 -5.99
N ASN A 160 24.09 -8.84 -7.29
CA ASN A 160 23.21 -9.33 -8.34
C ASN A 160 22.67 -10.74 -8.02
N ASN A 161 23.46 -11.60 -7.37
CA ASN A 161 23.01 -12.93 -6.93
C ASN A 161 21.93 -12.86 -5.83
N VAL A 162 22.08 -11.94 -4.88
CA VAL A 162 21.09 -11.73 -3.81
C VAL A 162 19.80 -11.17 -4.40
N LEU A 163 19.88 -10.21 -5.32
CA LEU A 163 18.72 -9.69 -6.05
C LEU A 163 18.04 -10.78 -6.88
N ALA A 164 18.81 -11.62 -7.57
CA ALA A 164 18.26 -12.76 -8.31
C ALA A 164 17.54 -13.76 -7.39
N SER A 165 18.06 -14.01 -6.18
CA SER A 165 17.44 -14.91 -5.19
C SER A 165 16.13 -14.37 -4.59
N GLN A 166 15.86 -13.07 -4.72
CA GLN A 166 14.60 -12.47 -4.26
C GLN A 166 13.47 -12.57 -5.28
N ILE A 167 13.77 -12.90 -6.54
CA ILE A 167 12.77 -13.03 -7.61
C ILE A 167 12.25 -14.46 -7.69
N ASN A 168 10.98 -14.71 -7.42
CA ASN A 168 10.39 -16.05 -7.38
C ASN A 168 9.13 -16.16 -8.24
N ILE A 169 8.95 -17.31 -8.89
CA ILE A 169 7.70 -17.69 -9.56
C ILE A 169 7.02 -18.78 -8.72
N ASN A 170 5.84 -18.47 -8.17
CA ASN A 170 5.08 -19.39 -7.36
C ASN A 170 4.66 -20.61 -8.18
N GLY A 171 4.99 -21.81 -7.69
CA GLY A 171 4.69 -23.08 -8.36
C GLY A 171 5.74 -23.55 -9.38
N PHE A 172 6.91 -22.90 -9.42
CA PHE A 172 8.06 -23.29 -10.25
C PHE A 172 9.29 -23.55 -9.38
N THR A 173 10.25 -24.31 -9.91
CA THR A 173 11.57 -24.55 -9.31
C THR A 173 12.64 -23.73 -10.02
N ARG A 174 13.73 -23.35 -9.32
CA ARG A 174 14.85 -22.59 -9.91
C ARG A 174 15.79 -23.44 -10.78
N GLU A 175 15.53 -24.73 -10.91
CA GLU A 175 16.44 -25.69 -11.51
C GLU A 175 16.12 -25.91 -13.01
N GLY A 176 16.29 -24.87 -13.82
CA GLY A 176 16.16 -24.97 -15.28
C GLY A 176 15.87 -23.62 -15.95
N SER A 177 15.72 -23.64 -17.29
CA SER A 177 15.61 -22.43 -18.12
C SER A 177 14.35 -22.42 -18.99
N THR A 178 13.26 -23.08 -18.56
CA THR A 178 11.99 -22.99 -19.29
C THR A 178 11.51 -21.54 -19.33
N VAL A 179 11.57 -20.85 -18.18
CA VAL A 179 11.33 -19.40 -18.08
C VAL A 179 12.63 -18.70 -17.70
N ASP A 180 13.19 -17.95 -18.63
CA ASP A 180 14.38 -17.12 -18.40
C ASP A 180 13.95 -15.68 -18.12
N ILE A 181 14.21 -15.21 -16.90
CA ILE A 181 13.95 -13.84 -16.46
C ILE A 181 15.28 -13.08 -16.46
N ILE A 182 15.35 -12.05 -17.30
CA ILE A 182 16.52 -11.17 -17.41
C ILE A 182 16.10 -9.78 -16.94
N LEU A 183 16.76 -9.29 -15.89
CA LEU A 183 16.51 -7.99 -15.27
C LEU A 183 17.74 -7.10 -15.41
N ASP A 184 17.53 -5.87 -15.87
CA ASP A 184 18.53 -4.80 -15.89
C ASP A 184 17.98 -3.63 -15.07
N ILE A 185 18.48 -3.52 -13.83
CA ILE A 185 18.06 -2.53 -12.84
C ILE A 185 19.08 -1.40 -12.85
N LYS A 186 18.66 -0.17 -13.16
CA LYS A 186 19.55 1.01 -13.14
C LYS A 186 19.66 1.64 -11.75
N ASN A 187 20.60 2.56 -11.60
CA ASN A 187 20.71 3.42 -10.42
C ASN A 187 19.45 4.27 -10.27
N VAL A 188 19.14 4.63 -9.02
CA VAL A 188 18.10 5.61 -8.72
C VAL A 188 18.61 6.99 -9.14
N ASN A 189 17.84 7.70 -9.97
CA ASN A 189 18.15 9.09 -10.28
C ASN A 189 17.27 10.00 -9.43
N PHE A 190 17.89 10.85 -8.62
CA PHE A 190 17.21 11.89 -7.85
C PHE A 190 17.15 13.18 -8.65
N GLN A 191 16.00 13.85 -8.64
CA GLN A 191 15.79 15.15 -9.24
C GLN A 191 15.09 16.07 -8.24
N ASP A 192 15.62 17.28 -8.11
CA ASP A 192 15.00 18.34 -7.32
C ASP A 192 14.13 19.23 -8.22
N ASN A 193 12.90 19.49 -7.79
CA ASN A 193 12.01 20.44 -8.45
C ASN A 193 11.27 21.26 -7.39
N ALA A 194 11.36 22.58 -7.47
CA ALA A 194 10.71 23.51 -6.54
C ALA A 194 10.96 23.20 -5.03
N GLY A 195 12.15 22.72 -4.68
CA GLY A 195 12.52 22.35 -3.30
C GLY A 195 12.00 20.97 -2.85
N GLN A 196 11.36 20.22 -3.74
CA GLN A 196 10.91 18.84 -3.51
C GLN A 196 11.81 17.85 -4.23
N THR A 197 12.00 16.65 -3.66
CA THR A 197 12.75 15.57 -4.29
C THR A 197 11.83 14.57 -4.98
N TYR A 198 12.20 14.21 -6.20
CA TYR A 198 11.63 13.12 -6.98
C TYR A 198 12.70 12.10 -7.30
N ALA A 199 12.31 10.83 -7.53
CA ALA A 199 13.24 9.81 -7.99
C ALA A 199 12.61 8.86 -9.00
N ASN A 200 13.43 8.32 -9.91
CA ASN A 200 13.07 7.20 -10.78
C ASN A 200 14.16 6.11 -10.74
N GLN A 201 13.82 4.90 -11.15
CA GLN A 201 14.77 3.78 -11.23
C GLN A 201 14.44 2.89 -12.43
N PRO A 202 14.79 3.32 -13.66
CA PRO A 202 14.45 2.58 -14.85
C PRO A 202 14.91 1.13 -14.76
N THR A 203 13.97 0.20 -14.93
CA THR A 203 14.23 -1.23 -14.79
C THR A 203 13.68 -1.96 -15.99
N LYS A 204 14.55 -2.59 -16.78
CA LYS A 204 14.17 -3.37 -17.95
C LYS A 204 14.01 -4.84 -17.55
N MET A 205 12.88 -5.43 -17.92
CA MET A 205 12.57 -6.84 -17.74
C MET A 205 12.34 -7.49 -19.09
N VAL A 206 13.07 -8.57 -19.33
CA VAL A 206 12.87 -9.47 -20.47
C VAL A 206 12.55 -10.86 -19.95
N ILE A 207 11.43 -11.44 -20.39
CA ILE A 207 11.07 -12.82 -20.06
C ILE A 207 11.02 -13.63 -21.34
N LYS A 208 11.81 -14.69 -21.38
CA LYS A 208 11.83 -15.66 -22.47
C LYS A 208 11.25 -16.98 -21.98
N VAL A 209 10.34 -17.56 -22.76
CA VAL A 209 9.78 -18.89 -22.49
C VAL A 209 10.27 -19.81 -23.60
N ASN A 210 10.99 -20.89 -23.24
CA ASN A 210 11.63 -21.80 -24.18
C ASN A 210 12.49 -21.06 -25.23
N GLY A 211 13.25 -20.06 -24.77
CA GLY A 211 14.11 -19.22 -25.63
C GLY A 211 13.38 -18.13 -26.44
N THR A 212 12.05 -18.14 -26.51
CA THR A 212 11.26 -17.13 -27.23
C THR A 212 10.89 -15.96 -26.31
N GLU A 213 11.18 -14.73 -26.74
CA GLU A 213 10.82 -13.53 -25.99
C GLU A 213 9.29 -13.35 -25.96
N LYS A 214 8.74 -13.28 -24.75
CA LYS A 214 7.31 -13.05 -24.49
C LYS A 214 7.05 -11.66 -23.93
N ILE A 215 7.96 -11.18 -23.09
CA ILE A 215 7.85 -9.87 -22.44
C ILE A 215 9.18 -9.16 -22.59
N ASN A 216 9.11 -7.88 -22.97
CA ASN A 216 10.23 -6.95 -23.00
C ASN A 216 9.69 -5.56 -22.68
N LYS A 217 9.81 -5.17 -21.42
CA LYS A 217 9.21 -3.93 -20.89
C LYS A 217 10.20 -3.21 -20.01
N THR A 218 10.10 -1.89 -20.00
CA THR A 218 10.84 -1.03 -19.08
C THR A 218 9.85 -0.40 -18.13
N PHE A 219 10.12 -0.52 -16.84
CA PHE A 219 9.31 0.02 -15.74
C PHE A 219 10.06 1.16 -15.05
N PHE A 220 9.35 1.93 -14.22
CA PHE A 220 9.92 2.97 -13.35
C PHE A 220 10.76 4.04 -14.09
N THR A 221 10.35 4.38 -15.32
CA THR A 221 10.93 5.48 -16.10
C THR A 221 10.51 6.85 -15.58
N GLU A 222 9.29 6.94 -15.07
CA GLU A 222 8.72 8.19 -14.56
C GLU A 222 9.22 8.52 -13.15
N TYR A 223 9.38 9.82 -12.89
CA TYR A 223 9.77 10.34 -11.59
C TYR A 223 8.59 10.29 -10.61
N ALA A 224 8.81 9.61 -9.48
CA ALA A 224 7.89 9.56 -8.36
C ALA A 224 8.31 10.53 -7.26
N PHE A 225 7.33 11.15 -6.59
CA PHE A 225 7.59 12.03 -5.45
C PHE A 225 8.18 11.26 -4.26
N ILE A 226 9.21 11.83 -3.64
CA ILE A 226 9.92 11.24 -2.49
C ILE A 226 9.72 12.07 -1.23
N SER A 227 9.99 13.37 -1.31
CA SER A 227 10.05 14.24 -0.15
C SER A 227 9.76 15.69 -0.53
N SER A 228 9.20 16.44 0.40
CA SER A 228 9.03 17.89 0.31
C SER A 228 10.31 18.68 0.61
N SER A 229 11.42 17.99 0.86
CA SER A 229 12.75 18.57 1.06
C SER A 229 13.64 18.30 -0.15
N PRO A 230 14.67 19.14 -0.42
CA PRO A 230 15.61 18.89 -1.50
C PRO A 230 16.51 17.67 -1.23
N SER A 231 17.07 17.10 -2.29
CA SER A 231 17.75 15.80 -2.25
C SER A 231 19.03 15.78 -1.40
N ASN A 232 19.61 16.95 -1.12
CA ASN A 232 20.76 17.09 -0.21
C ASN A 232 20.39 16.90 1.27
N ASN A 233 19.10 17.05 1.62
CA ASN A 233 18.59 16.97 2.99
C ASN A 233 17.88 15.65 3.29
N ILE A 234 17.88 14.70 2.33
CA ILE A 234 17.30 13.36 2.51
C ILE A 234 18.41 12.32 2.69
N ASN A 235 18.08 11.23 3.39
CA ASN A 235 18.94 10.06 3.45
C ASN A 235 18.84 9.29 2.11
N LYS A 236 19.70 9.63 1.15
CA LYS A 236 19.72 9.01 -0.19
C LYS A 236 19.89 7.48 -0.13
N PRO A 237 20.85 6.90 0.63
CA PRO A 237 20.98 5.45 0.75
C PRO A 237 19.70 4.74 1.21
N ALA A 238 19.02 5.29 2.23
CA ALA A 238 17.77 4.71 2.71
C ALA A 238 16.65 4.78 1.65
N GLN A 239 16.57 5.89 0.90
CA GLN A 239 15.58 6.05 -0.17
C GLN A 239 15.86 5.13 -1.36
N GLU A 240 17.13 4.92 -1.70
CA GLU A 240 17.56 3.97 -2.73
C GLU A 240 17.16 2.54 -2.37
N LYS A 241 17.45 2.10 -1.14
CA LYS A 241 17.03 0.78 -0.64
C LYS A 241 15.51 0.62 -0.66
N ALA A 242 14.77 1.65 -0.26
CA ALA A 242 13.31 1.64 -0.31
C ALA A 242 12.78 1.53 -1.74
N HIS A 243 13.41 2.20 -2.71
CA HIS A 243 13.05 2.09 -4.13
C HIS A 243 13.32 0.71 -4.67
N LEU A 244 14.51 0.18 -4.42
CA LEU A 244 14.90 -1.15 -4.88
C LEU A 244 13.95 -2.23 -4.35
N ASN A 245 13.57 -2.18 -3.06
CA ASN A 245 12.59 -3.10 -2.48
C ASN A 245 11.23 -3.01 -3.18
N LYS A 246 10.75 -1.80 -3.49
CA LYS A 246 9.50 -1.59 -4.24
C LYS A 246 9.59 -2.16 -5.66
N VAL A 247 10.73 -1.95 -6.34
CA VAL A 247 10.97 -2.51 -7.66
C VAL A 247 10.92 -4.03 -7.60
N ILE A 248 11.69 -4.67 -6.72
CA ILE A 248 11.71 -6.13 -6.57
C ILE A 248 10.32 -6.70 -6.25
N GLN A 249 9.57 -6.07 -5.34
CA GLN A 249 8.20 -6.48 -5.04
C GLN A 249 7.29 -6.39 -6.28
N PHE A 250 7.32 -5.26 -6.99
CA PHE A 250 6.53 -5.09 -8.21
C PHE A 250 6.90 -6.12 -9.29
N LEU A 251 8.19 -6.40 -9.48
CA LEU A 251 8.63 -7.39 -10.47
C LEU A 251 8.12 -8.79 -10.10
N ASN A 252 8.18 -9.16 -8.82
CA ASN A 252 7.62 -10.42 -8.33
C ASN A 252 6.11 -10.51 -8.57
N ASP A 253 5.36 -9.48 -8.21
CA ASP A 253 3.91 -9.45 -8.41
C ASP A 253 3.58 -9.56 -9.91
N PHE A 254 4.25 -8.78 -10.75
CA PHE A 254 4.07 -8.81 -12.20
C PHE A 254 4.40 -10.18 -12.79
N ILE A 255 5.53 -10.80 -12.43
CA ILE A 255 5.91 -12.13 -12.92
C ILE A 255 4.88 -13.17 -12.48
N ASN A 256 4.48 -13.14 -11.20
CA ASN A 256 3.52 -14.10 -10.66
C ASN A 256 2.14 -13.94 -11.28
N GLU A 257 1.73 -12.72 -11.65
CA GLU A 257 0.45 -12.51 -12.36
C GLU A 257 0.45 -13.12 -13.77
N GLN A 258 1.61 -13.20 -14.41
CA GLN A 258 1.74 -13.78 -15.75
C GLN A 258 1.91 -15.30 -15.70
N TYR A 259 2.81 -15.80 -14.86
CA TYR A 259 3.28 -17.18 -14.88
C TYR A 259 3.10 -17.94 -13.57
N GLY A 260 2.92 -17.23 -12.45
CA GLY A 260 2.82 -17.85 -11.13
C GLY A 260 1.39 -18.21 -10.72
N PHE A 261 1.29 -19.04 -9.69
CA PHE A 261 0.04 -19.28 -8.99
C PHE A 261 -0.08 -18.31 -7.81
N ILE A 262 -1.11 -17.46 -7.82
CA ILE A 262 -1.29 -16.44 -6.80
C ILE A 262 -2.46 -16.83 -5.90
N THR A 263 -2.25 -16.75 -4.59
CA THR A 263 -3.35 -16.79 -3.63
C THR A 263 -4.02 -15.42 -3.57
N VAL A 264 -5.30 -15.35 -3.96
CA VAL A 264 -6.10 -14.12 -3.91
C VAL A 264 -7.11 -14.23 -2.78
N SER A 265 -7.06 -13.25 -1.87
CA SER A 265 -8.10 -13.07 -0.86
C SER A 265 -9.28 -12.32 -1.46
N LYS A 266 -10.48 -12.90 -1.36
CA LYS A 266 -11.73 -12.30 -1.83
C LYS A 266 -12.74 -12.24 -0.69
N SER A 267 -13.72 -11.36 -0.84
CA SER A 267 -14.86 -11.28 0.06
C SER A 267 -16.15 -11.19 -0.75
N VAL A 268 -17.19 -11.88 -0.29
CA VAL A 268 -18.50 -11.87 -0.94
C VAL A 268 -19.61 -11.61 0.09
N LYS A 269 -20.51 -10.68 -0.25
CA LYS A 269 -21.70 -10.37 0.54
C LYS A 269 -22.78 -11.42 0.24
N ILE A 270 -23.14 -12.21 1.24
CA ILE A 270 -24.23 -13.19 1.17
C ILE A 270 -25.40 -12.70 2.03
N GLN A 271 -26.57 -12.60 1.42
CA GLN A 271 -27.82 -12.24 2.06
C GLN A 271 -28.56 -13.48 2.54
N SER A 272 -29.22 -13.39 3.68
CA SER A 272 -30.02 -14.46 4.27
C SER A 272 -31.37 -13.94 4.72
N VAL A 273 -32.43 -14.71 4.50
CA VAL A 273 -33.77 -14.35 4.98
C VAL A 273 -33.92 -14.79 6.44
N LYS A 274 -34.47 -13.90 7.28
CA LYS A 274 -34.76 -14.23 8.67
C LYS A 274 -35.73 -15.39 8.76
N ASN A 275 -35.25 -16.52 9.25
CA ASN A 275 -36.03 -17.74 9.33
C ASN A 275 -36.73 -17.90 10.69
N LYS A 276 -38.01 -18.31 10.65
CA LYS A 276 -38.83 -18.72 11.80
C LYS A 276 -39.47 -20.10 11.58
N GLY A 277 -38.84 -20.96 10.78
CA GLY A 277 -39.31 -22.29 10.39
C GLY A 277 -39.89 -22.40 8.98
N LYS A 278 -40.08 -21.28 8.27
CA LYS A 278 -40.65 -21.27 6.90
C LYS A 278 -39.60 -21.32 5.78
N TYR A 279 -38.37 -20.91 6.10
CA TYR A 279 -37.28 -20.74 5.13
C TYR A 279 -36.09 -21.64 5.49
N ASP A 280 -36.37 -22.81 6.06
CA ASP A 280 -35.34 -23.76 6.53
C ASP A 280 -34.39 -24.18 5.40
N ASP A 281 -34.92 -24.39 4.19
CA ASP A 281 -34.10 -24.73 3.03
C ASP A 281 -33.18 -23.57 2.61
N LEU A 282 -33.68 -22.33 2.63
CA LEU A 282 -32.86 -21.15 2.32
C LEU A 282 -31.79 -20.92 3.39
N ALA A 283 -32.12 -21.08 4.67
CA ALA A 283 -31.13 -21.03 5.74
C ALA A 283 -30.06 -22.13 5.58
N ARG A 284 -30.45 -23.33 5.14
CA ARG A 284 -29.52 -24.42 4.84
C ARG A 284 -28.63 -24.08 3.64
N ALA A 285 -29.19 -23.46 2.59
CA ALA A 285 -28.43 -23.01 1.43
C ALA A 285 -27.35 -22.00 1.82
N ASP A 286 -27.70 -21.01 2.66
CA ASP A 286 -26.76 -20.01 3.16
C ASP A 286 -25.63 -20.68 3.96
N ILE A 287 -25.94 -21.66 4.83
CA ILE A 287 -24.93 -22.43 5.57
C ILE A 287 -24.02 -23.21 4.62
N TYR A 288 -24.58 -23.90 3.62
CA TYR A 288 -23.79 -24.64 2.63
C TYR A 288 -22.83 -23.71 1.88
N VAL A 289 -23.29 -22.55 1.43
CA VAL A 289 -22.44 -21.62 0.67
C VAL A 289 -21.38 -20.99 1.57
N THR A 290 -21.77 -20.38 2.69
CA THR A 290 -20.85 -19.67 3.58
C THR A 290 -19.79 -20.59 4.19
N THR A 291 -20.17 -21.80 4.62
CA THR A 291 -19.23 -22.77 5.21
C THR A 291 -18.23 -23.27 4.18
N ASN A 292 -18.68 -23.58 2.96
CA ASN A 292 -17.79 -24.11 1.94
C ASN A 292 -16.90 -23.03 1.31
N LEU A 293 -17.35 -21.77 1.23
CA LEU A 293 -16.46 -20.64 0.90
C LEU A 293 -15.30 -20.55 1.88
N LYS A 294 -15.58 -20.65 3.20
CA LYS A 294 -14.55 -20.61 4.25
C LYS A 294 -13.60 -21.81 4.23
N LYS A 295 -13.98 -22.91 3.56
CA LYS A 295 -13.17 -24.13 3.40
C LYS A 295 -12.25 -24.10 2.18
N LEU A 296 -12.40 -23.15 1.26
CA LEU A 296 -11.54 -23.05 0.10
C LEU A 296 -10.09 -22.81 0.54
N GLN A 297 -9.18 -23.61 -0.03
CA GLN A 297 -7.75 -23.59 0.24
C GLN A 297 -6.98 -23.49 -1.08
N PRO A 298 -6.22 -22.42 -1.34
CA PRO A 298 -5.61 -22.18 -2.65
C PRO A 298 -4.80 -23.36 -3.22
N MET A 299 -4.08 -24.10 -2.39
CA MET A 299 -3.18 -25.16 -2.88
C MET A 299 -3.74 -26.57 -2.76
N ASP A 300 -4.95 -26.75 -2.22
CA ASP A 300 -5.54 -28.07 -2.01
C ASP A 300 -6.71 -28.32 -2.97
N LYS A 301 -6.42 -29.03 -4.06
CA LYS A 301 -7.42 -29.33 -5.10
C LYS A 301 -8.55 -30.21 -4.56
N GLU A 302 -8.26 -31.19 -3.72
CA GLU A 302 -9.26 -32.15 -3.23
C GLU A 302 -10.25 -31.47 -2.29
N VAL A 303 -9.74 -30.68 -1.35
CA VAL A 303 -10.57 -29.87 -0.44
C VAL A 303 -11.41 -28.87 -1.23
N ASN A 304 -10.83 -28.21 -2.25
CA ASN A 304 -11.57 -27.27 -3.09
C ASN A 304 -12.68 -27.95 -3.90
N ASP A 305 -12.41 -29.08 -4.54
CA ASP A 305 -13.40 -29.82 -5.33
C ASP A 305 -14.57 -30.25 -4.44
N MET A 306 -14.28 -30.75 -3.23
CA MET A 306 -15.31 -31.11 -2.25
C MET A 306 -16.09 -29.89 -1.74
N ALA A 307 -15.41 -28.77 -1.47
CA ALA A 307 -16.05 -27.54 -1.04
C ALA A 307 -16.98 -26.97 -2.13
N LEU A 308 -16.53 -26.93 -3.38
CA LEU A 308 -17.33 -26.50 -4.54
C LEU A 308 -18.53 -27.43 -4.76
N SER A 309 -18.35 -28.74 -4.68
CA SER A 309 -19.46 -29.71 -4.77
C SER A 309 -20.51 -29.52 -3.68
N ASN A 310 -20.09 -29.28 -2.44
CA ASN A 310 -21.03 -29.02 -1.34
C ASN A 310 -21.65 -27.62 -1.40
N MET A 311 -20.94 -26.64 -1.95
CA MET A 311 -21.48 -25.29 -2.24
C MET A 311 -22.58 -25.36 -3.30
N GLN A 312 -22.40 -26.21 -4.32
CA GLN A 312 -23.39 -26.43 -5.37
C GLN A 312 -24.74 -26.87 -4.80
N LYS A 313 -24.77 -27.66 -3.71
CA LYS A 313 -26.02 -28.03 -3.03
C LYS A 313 -26.80 -26.80 -2.53
N GLY A 314 -26.12 -25.76 -2.06
CA GLY A 314 -26.75 -24.50 -1.67
C GLY A 314 -27.25 -23.69 -2.87
N ILE A 315 -26.44 -23.65 -3.94
CA ILE A 315 -26.82 -23.02 -5.22
C ILE A 315 -28.06 -23.70 -5.79
N ASP A 316 -28.12 -25.03 -5.76
CA ASP A 316 -29.25 -25.82 -6.27
C ASP A 316 -30.54 -25.47 -5.51
N ILE A 317 -30.48 -25.37 -4.17
CA ILE A 317 -31.63 -24.95 -3.36
C ILE A 317 -32.10 -23.54 -3.75
N TRP A 318 -31.18 -22.59 -3.92
CA TRP A 318 -31.50 -21.24 -4.38
C TRP A 318 -32.19 -21.27 -5.76
N THR A 319 -31.64 -22.01 -6.73
CA THR A 319 -32.22 -22.11 -8.07
C THR A 319 -33.59 -22.80 -8.09
N GLN A 320 -33.78 -23.89 -7.32
CA GLN A 320 -35.07 -24.55 -7.16
C GLN A 320 -36.09 -23.67 -6.44
N THR A 321 -35.63 -22.76 -5.58
CA THR A 321 -36.52 -21.79 -4.93
C THR A 321 -37.00 -20.73 -5.93
N LEU A 322 -36.14 -20.29 -6.87
CA LEU A 322 -36.52 -19.35 -7.93
C LEU A 322 -37.67 -19.87 -8.80
N GLU A 323 -37.76 -21.18 -9.02
CA GLU A 323 -38.87 -21.83 -9.75
C GLU A 323 -40.22 -21.73 -9.02
N LYS A 324 -40.20 -21.56 -7.69
CA LYS A 324 -41.40 -21.49 -6.83
C LYS A 324 -41.87 -20.06 -6.58
N ILE A 325 -41.19 -19.06 -7.14
CA ILE A 325 -41.49 -17.65 -6.87
C ILE A 325 -42.78 -17.21 -7.56
N GLU A 326 -43.68 -16.64 -6.77
CA GLU A 326 -44.85 -15.93 -7.28
C GLU A 326 -44.55 -14.42 -7.39
N TYR A 327 -43.93 -14.00 -8.49
CA TYR A 327 -43.49 -12.61 -8.70
C TYR A 327 -44.60 -11.57 -8.59
N LYS A 328 -45.83 -11.93 -8.99
CA LYS A 328 -47.00 -11.03 -9.00
C LYS A 328 -47.74 -11.01 -7.65
N ASN A 329 -47.43 -11.92 -6.74
CA ASN A 329 -48.13 -12.06 -5.47
C ASN A 329 -47.22 -11.62 -4.30
N PRO A 330 -47.30 -10.37 -3.84
CA PRO A 330 -46.44 -9.88 -2.75
C PRO A 330 -46.74 -10.55 -1.40
N LYS A 331 -47.88 -11.23 -1.26
CA LYS A 331 -48.27 -11.94 -0.04
C LYS A 331 -47.83 -13.40 -0.02
N ALA A 332 -47.32 -13.93 -1.13
CA ALA A 332 -46.76 -15.28 -1.18
C ALA A 332 -45.55 -15.37 -0.24
N ASP A 333 -45.36 -16.55 0.36
CA ASP A 333 -44.18 -16.81 1.20
C ASP A 333 -42.90 -16.73 0.35
N PHE A 334 -42.97 -17.15 -0.92
CA PHE A 334 -41.94 -17.07 -1.95
C PHE A 334 -42.32 -16.01 -2.99
N ASN A 335 -42.03 -14.74 -2.70
CA ASN A 335 -42.41 -13.59 -3.53
C ASN A 335 -41.18 -12.95 -4.20
N ALA A 336 -41.39 -11.83 -4.93
CA ALA A 336 -40.32 -11.11 -5.62
C ALA A 336 -39.15 -10.67 -4.71
N LYS A 337 -39.38 -10.42 -3.41
CA LYS A 337 -38.31 -10.06 -2.46
C LYS A 337 -37.38 -11.23 -2.16
N ILE A 338 -37.94 -12.45 -2.13
CA ILE A 338 -37.16 -13.68 -1.99
C ILE A 338 -36.31 -13.90 -3.25
N ALA A 339 -36.90 -13.70 -4.43
CA ALA A 339 -36.16 -13.81 -5.69
C ALA A 339 -35.00 -12.80 -5.77
N GLU A 340 -35.26 -11.54 -5.40
CA GLU A 340 -34.27 -10.46 -5.42
C GLU A 340 -32.99 -10.83 -4.65
N PHE A 341 -33.10 -11.25 -3.39
CA PHE A 341 -31.89 -11.59 -2.63
C PHE A 341 -31.20 -12.84 -3.17
N ILE A 342 -31.96 -13.83 -3.68
CA ILE A 342 -31.39 -15.04 -4.26
C ILE A 342 -30.57 -14.69 -5.51
N TYR A 343 -31.10 -13.87 -6.41
CA TYR A 343 -30.37 -13.42 -7.59
C TYR A 343 -29.11 -12.63 -7.22
N PHE A 344 -29.21 -11.69 -6.28
CA PHE A 344 -28.03 -10.97 -5.80
C PHE A 344 -26.95 -11.92 -5.24
N ASN A 345 -27.33 -12.91 -4.44
CA ASN A 345 -26.40 -13.93 -3.94
C ASN A 345 -25.74 -14.71 -5.07
N LEU A 346 -26.53 -15.19 -6.03
CA LEU A 346 -26.03 -15.98 -7.17
C LEU A 346 -25.06 -15.16 -8.03
N ILE A 347 -25.39 -13.91 -8.35
CA ILE A 347 -24.54 -13.04 -9.16
C ILE A 347 -23.23 -12.73 -8.40
N ARG A 348 -23.31 -12.29 -7.14
CA ARG A 348 -22.13 -11.98 -6.32
C ARG A 348 -21.23 -13.19 -6.13
N LEU A 349 -21.80 -14.35 -5.83
CA LEU A 349 -21.05 -15.59 -5.65
C LEU A 349 -20.29 -15.98 -6.91
N ASN A 350 -20.97 -15.98 -8.06
CA ASN A 350 -20.35 -16.36 -9.32
C ASN A 350 -19.25 -15.37 -9.75
N LEU A 351 -19.45 -14.06 -9.56
CA LEU A 351 -18.39 -13.07 -9.77
C LEU A 351 -17.19 -13.29 -8.83
N ALA A 352 -17.45 -13.57 -7.54
CA ALA A 352 -16.42 -13.84 -6.57
C ALA A 352 -15.61 -15.10 -6.92
N LEU A 353 -16.25 -16.11 -7.51
CA LEU A 353 -15.61 -17.35 -7.98
C LEU A 353 -15.00 -17.24 -9.40
N ASN A 354 -14.97 -16.05 -10.01
CA ASN A 354 -14.56 -15.82 -11.40
C ASN A 354 -15.38 -16.57 -12.47
N ASN A 355 -16.61 -16.98 -12.13
CA ASN A 355 -17.54 -17.61 -13.06
C ASN A 355 -18.46 -16.56 -13.73
N LYS A 356 -17.88 -15.73 -14.61
CA LYS A 356 -18.61 -14.65 -15.28
C LYS A 356 -19.82 -15.14 -16.10
N LYS A 357 -19.71 -16.32 -16.71
CA LYS A 357 -20.77 -16.90 -17.56
C LYS A 357 -22.04 -17.15 -16.77
N ASP A 358 -21.93 -17.77 -15.59
CA ASP A 358 -23.11 -18.03 -14.76
C ASP A 358 -23.59 -16.76 -14.06
N ALA A 359 -22.69 -15.83 -13.72
CA ALA A 359 -23.10 -14.51 -13.23
C ALA A 359 -23.97 -13.76 -14.26
N GLU A 360 -23.58 -13.76 -15.54
CA GLU A 360 -24.35 -13.18 -16.64
C GLU A 360 -25.70 -13.88 -16.83
N LYS A 361 -25.73 -15.22 -16.77
CA LYS A 361 -26.97 -16.01 -16.83
C LYS A 361 -27.97 -15.54 -15.77
N TYR A 362 -27.55 -15.45 -14.50
CA TYR A 362 -28.44 -15.04 -13.41
C TYR A 362 -28.81 -13.56 -13.46
N LEU A 363 -27.91 -12.70 -13.97
CA LEU A 363 -28.21 -11.30 -14.22
C LEU A 363 -29.32 -11.13 -15.27
N ASN A 364 -29.24 -11.85 -16.39
CA ASN A 364 -30.26 -11.82 -17.44
C ASN A 364 -31.63 -12.31 -16.90
N GLN A 365 -31.63 -13.40 -16.14
CA GLN A 365 -32.85 -13.91 -15.49
C GLN A 365 -33.45 -12.92 -14.47
N PHE A 366 -32.59 -12.21 -13.73
CA PHE A 366 -33.04 -11.14 -12.85
C PHE A 366 -33.69 -10.00 -13.64
N GLN A 367 -33.05 -9.53 -14.72
CA GLN A 367 -33.54 -8.44 -15.57
C GLN A 367 -34.91 -8.77 -16.20
N GLU A 368 -35.13 -10.00 -16.64
CA GLU A 368 -36.44 -10.47 -17.15
C GLU A 368 -37.57 -10.32 -16.11
N ASN A 369 -37.24 -10.48 -14.83
CA ASN A 369 -38.20 -10.43 -13.72
C ASN A 369 -38.18 -9.11 -12.94
N GLN A 370 -37.29 -8.18 -13.30
CA GLN A 370 -37.03 -6.94 -12.57
C GLN A 370 -38.28 -6.06 -12.44
N ILE A 371 -39.17 -6.09 -13.45
CA ILE A 371 -40.44 -5.34 -13.44
C ILE A 371 -41.36 -5.71 -12.26
N TYR A 372 -41.15 -6.87 -11.65
CA TYR A 372 -41.91 -7.35 -10.49
C TYR A 372 -41.17 -7.15 -9.17
N MET A 373 -39.90 -6.72 -9.21
CA MET A 373 -39.06 -6.47 -8.04
C MET A 373 -39.03 -4.97 -7.75
N LYS A 374 -39.25 -4.60 -6.48
CA LYS A 374 -39.17 -3.21 -6.03
C LYS A 374 -37.81 -2.98 -5.39
N LEU A 375 -36.81 -2.71 -6.22
CA LEU A 375 -35.45 -2.45 -5.76
C LEU A 375 -35.39 -1.16 -4.94
N SER A 376 -34.62 -1.18 -3.86
CA SER A 376 -34.25 0.06 -3.17
C SER A 376 -33.18 0.80 -3.99
N SER A 377 -32.98 2.08 -3.69
CA SER A 377 -31.91 2.86 -4.34
C SER A 377 -30.51 2.29 -4.11
N ASP A 378 -30.28 1.58 -3.00
CA ASP A 378 -29.01 0.90 -2.76
C ASP A 378 -28.89 -0.38 -3.59
N ASP A 379 -29.98 -1.13 -3.75
CA ASP A 379 -30.02 -2.33 -4.59
C ASP A 379 -29.88 -1.98 -6.09
N GLU A 380 -30.45 -0.86 -6.55
CA GLU A 380 -30.24 -0.34 -7.92
C GLU A 380 -28.76 0.02 -8.18
N ARG A 381 -28.12 0.71 -7.23
CA ARG A 381 -26.68 1.03 -7.33
C ARG A 381 -25.84 -0.23 -7.34
N GLU A 382 -26.20 -1.19 -6.49
CA GLU A 382 -25.51 -2.47 -6.43
C GLU A 382 -25.66 -3.25 -7.74
N LEU A 383 -26.87 -3.33 -8.30
CA LEU A 383 -27.13 -3.95 -9.60
C LEU A 383 -26.26 -3.34 -10.70
N ASN A 384 -26.23 -2.00 -10.82
CA ASN A 384 -25.39 -1.32 -11.81
C ASN A 384 -23.90 -1.64 -11.65
N SER A 385 -23.41 -1.78 -10.41
CA SER A 385 -22.05 -2.19 -10.12
C SER A 385 -21.78 -3.64 -10.54
N LEU A 386 -22.73 -4.55 -10.29
CA LEU A 386 -22.63 -5.95 -10.69
C LEU A 386 -22.67 -6.09 -12.22
N GLU A 387 -23.54 -5.36 -12.90
CA GLU A 387 -23.60 -5.30 -14.38
C GLU A 387 -22.25 -4.86 -14.96
N THR A 388 -21.66 -3.80 -14.40
CA THR A 388 -20.33 -3.34 -14.83
C THR A 388 -19.27 -4.42 -14.65
N GLN A 389 -19.31 -5.18 -13.55
CA GLN A 389 -18.35 -6.26 -13.30
C GLN A 389 -18.54 -7.47 -14.23
N VAL A 390 -19.78 -7.82 -14.56
CA VAL A 390 -20.12 -8.90 -15.49
C VAL A 390 -19.65 -8.55 -16.90
N TYR A 391 -19.99 -7.35 -17.39
CA TYR A 391 -19.73 -6.95 -18.79
C TYR A 391 -18.33 -6.40 -19.04
N ARG A 392 -17.54 -6.13 -18.00
CA ARG A 392 -16.14 -5.71 -18.16
C ARG A 392 -15.32 -6.85 -18.76
N LYS A 393 -14.83 -6.64 -19.98
CA LYS A 393 -13.93 -7.55 -20.71
C LYS A 393 -12.61 -7.74 -19.97
#